data_AF-H3BTQ4-F1
#
_entry.id   AF-H3BTQ4-F1
#
_cell.length_a   1.000
_cell.length_b   1.000
_cell.length_c   1.000
_cell.angle_alpha   90.00
_cell.angle_beta   90.00
_cell.angle_gamma   90.00
#
_symmetry.space_group_name_H-M   'P 1'
#
loop_
_entity.id
_entity.type
_entity.pdbx_description
1 polymer ?
#
loop_
_entity_poly.entity_id
_entity_poly.type
_entity_poly.pdbx_seq_one_letter_code
_entity_poly.pdbx_strand_id
1 'polypeptide(L)'
;DKTGFHFCGGSLISEDWVVTAAHCGVRTSDVVVAGEFDQGSDEENIQVLKIAKVFKNPKFSILTVNNDITLLKLATPARFSQTVSAVCLPSADDDFPAGTLCATTGWGKTKYNG
;
A
#
# COMPACT_ATOMS: atom_id res chain seq x y z
N ASP A 1 10.29 14.81 -4.13
CA ASP A 1 10.07 15.38 -5.47
C ASP A 1 8.59 15.81 -5.55
N LYS A 2 8.28 17.01 -6.04
CA LYS A 2 6.91 17.59 -6.07
C LYS A 2 6.19 17.27 -7.40
N THR A 3 6.43 16.07 -7.92
CA THR A 3 5.92 15.57 -9.22
C THR A 3 4.76 14.58 -9.08
N GLY A 4 4.46 14.09 -7.86
CA GLY A 4 3.24 13.32 -7.55
C GLY A 4 3.06 11.98 -8.27
N PHE A 5 4.13 11.32 -8.71
CA PHE A 5 4.01 10.07 -9.49
C PHE A 5 3.57 8.88 -8.61
N HIS A 6 2.42 8.28 -8.93
CA HIS A 6 2.00 7.00 -8.39
C HIS A 6 2.82 5.85 -8.98
N PHE A 7 3.49 5.07 -8.13
CA PHE A 7 4.31 3.94 -8.57
C PHE A 7 3.91 2.58 -7.98
N CYS A 8 3.19 2.56 -6.85
CA CYS A 8 2.75 1.33 -6.18
C CYS A 8 1.51 1.58 -5.32
N GLY A 9 0.74 0.51 -5.09
CA GLY A 9 -0.31 0.46 -4.08
C GLY A 9 0.18 -0.02 -2.72
N GLY A 10 -0.73 -0.02 -1.75
CA GLY A 10 -0.53 -0.56 -0.40
C GLY A 10 -1.84 -0.57 0.37
N SER A 11 -1.86 -1.18 1.55
CA SER A 11 -3.04 -1.27 2.40
C SER A 11 -2.74 -0.81 3.81
N LEU A 12 -3.60 0.04 4.38
CA LEU A 12 -3.55 0.34 5.81
C LEU A 12 -3.97 -0.90 6.60
N ILE A 13 -3.16 -1.28 7.57
CA ILE A 13 -3.45 -2.38 8.52
C ILE A 13 -3.69 -1.86 9.94
N SER A 14 -3.40 -0.58 10.18
CA SER A 14 -3.75 0.22 11.35
C SER A 14 -3.53 1.71 11.01
N GLU A 15 -3.82 2.61 11.94
CA GLU A 15 -3.57 4.05 11.78
C GLU A 15 -2.09 4.35 11.55
N ASP A 16 -1.18 3.56 12.08
CA ASP A 16 0.27 3.81 12.02
C ASP A 16 1.02 3.02 10.94
N TRP A 17 0.37 2.03 10.33
CA TRP A 17 1.04 1.02 9.52
C TRP A 17 0.37 0.75 8.18
N VAL A 18 1.20 0.73 7.14
CA VAL A 18 0.84 0.28 5.79
C VAL A 18 1.64 -0.97 5.45
N VAL A 19 0.99 -1.95 4.82
CA VAL A 19 1.65 -3.08 4.16
C VAL A 19 1.72 -2.85 2.65
N THR A 20 2.85 -3.17 2.04
CA THR A 20 3.06 -3.09 0.59
C THR A 20 4.07 -4.15 0.15
N ALA A 21 4.37 -4.22 -1.15
CA ALA A 21 5.37 -5.13 -1.69
C ALA A 21 6.80 -4.62 -1.44
N ALA A 22 7.74 -5.53 -1.25
CA ALA A 22 9.16 -5.18 -1.11
C ALA A 22 9.79 -4.72 -2.44
N HIS A 23 9.34 -5.26 -3.57
CA HIS A 23 9.84 -4.86 -4.89
C HIS A 23 9.47 -3.41 -5.25
N CYS A 24 8.47 -2.81 -4.60
CA CYS A 24 8.12 -1.40 -4.78
C CYS A 24 9.28 -0.46 -4.42
N GLY A 25 10.24 -0.89 -3.61
CA GLY A 25 11.45 -0.12 -3.35
C GLY A 25 11.20 1.20 -2.59
N VAL A 26 10.15 1.24 -1.77
CA VAL A 26 9.72 2.43 -1.02
C VAL A 26 10.84 2.97 -0.13
N ARG A 27 10.97 4.30 -0.09
CA ARG A 27 11.90 5.09 0.72
C ARG A 27 11.15 6.04 1.64
N THR A 28 11.80 6.54 2.68
CA THR A 28 11.22 7.54 3.60
C THR A 28 10.97 8.90 2.94
N SER A 29 11.52 9.13 1.74
CA SER A 29 11.23 10.31 0.91
C SER A 29 9.90 10.23 0.17
N ASP A 30 9.33 9.03 0.07
CA ASP A 30 8.04 8.79 -0.58
C ASP A 30 6.90 9.11 0.40
N VAL A 31 5.68 9.19 -0.12
CA VAL A 31 4.47 9.50 0.67
C VAL A 31 3.43 8.41 0.50
N VAL A 32 2.66 8.19 1.56
CA VAL A 32 1.43 7.39 1.50
C VAL A 32 0.27 8.36 1.30
N VAL A 33 -0.55 8.12 0.28
CA VAL A 33 -1.80 8.86 0.06
C VAL A 33 -2.96 7.95 0.45
N ALA A 34 -3.80 8.40 1.37
CA ALA A 34 -4.95 7.65 1.87
C ALA A 34 -6.25 8.42 1.62
N GLY A 35 -7.33 7.69 1.31
CA GLY A 35 -8.66 8.26 1.03
C GLY A 35 -8.84 8.82 -0.37
N GLU A 36 -7.88 8.57 -1.28
CA GLU A 36 -7.91 8.99 -2.69
C GLU A 36 -8.70 7.98 -3.54
N PHE A 37 -9.46 8.49 -4.51
CA PHE A 37 -10.16 7.72 -5.55
C PHE A 37 -9.76 8.20 -6.96
N ASP A 38 -9.87 9.50 -7.25
CA ASP A 38 -9.48 10.10 -8.53
C ASP A 38 -8.16 10.91 -8.42
N GLN A 39 -7.08 10.36 -8.97
CA GLN A 39 -5.74 10.98 -8.93
C GLN A 39 -5.63 12.27 -9.75
N GLY A 40 -6.64 12.60 -10.57
CA GLY A 40 -6.72 13.87 -11.30
C GLY A 40 -7.53 14.95 -10.58
N SER A 41 -8.10 14.65 -9.42
CA SER A 41 -8.99 15.55 -8.67
C SER A 41 -8.28 16.19 -7.47
N ASP A 42 -8.53 17.48 -7.26
CA ASP A 42 -8.10 18.21 -6.05
C ASP A 42 -9.26 18.40 -5.04
N GLU A 43 -10.44 17.83 -5.32
CA GLU A 43 -11.67 18.04 -4.52
C GLU A 43 -11.83 17.01 -3.39
N GLU A 44 -11.01 15.96 -3.38
CA GLU A 44 -11.08 14.87 -2.41
C GLU A 44 -10.40 15.23 -1.08
N ASN A 45 -10.99 14.81 0.04
CA ASN A 45 -10.39 14.97 1.36
C ASN A 45 -9.34 13.87 1.61
N ILE A 46 -8.21 13.96 0.92
CA ILE A 46 -7.11 13.00 1.00
C ILE A 46 -6.18 13.28 2.18
N GLN A 47 -5.46 12.25 2.62
CA GLN A 47 -4.39 12.37 3.61
C GLN A 47 -3.04 12.05 2.96
N VAL A 48 -2.14 13.03 2.92
CA VAL A 48 -0.75 12.86 2.47
C VAL A 48 0.13 12.62 3.69
N LEU A 49 0.57 11.38 3.87
CA LEU A 49 1.22 10.88 5.07
C LEU A 49 2.69 10.58 4.80
N LYS A 50 3.57 11.13 5.64
CA LYS A 50 5.02 10.87 5.57
C LYS A 50 5.34 9.51 6.18
N ILE A 51 6.39 8.87 5.66
CA ILE A 51 6.88 7.59 6.16
C ILE A 51 8.04 7.86 7.14
N ALA A 52 7.89 7.40 8.39
CA ALA A 52 8.97 7.49 9.38
C ALA A 52 10.03 6.41 9.17
N LYS A 53 9.61 5.19 8.83
CA LYS A 53 10.53 4.07 8.67
C LYS A 53 9.98 3.00 7.75
N VAL A 54 10.87 2.40 6.96
CA VAL A 54 10.58 1.29 6.06
C VAL A 54 11.16 0.00 6.65
N PHE A 55 10.33 -1.03 6.75
CA PHE A 55 10.67 -2.35 7.28
C PHE A 55 10.50 -3.38 6.18
N LYS A 56 11.49 -3.46 5.29
CA LYS A 56 11.54 -4.49 4.26
C LYS A 56 11.76 -5.85 4.88
N ASN A 57 11.01 -6.87 4.43
CA ASN A 57 11.21 -8.23 4.92
C ASN A 57 12.66 -8.69 4.62
N PRO A 58 13.45 -9.07 5.64
CA PRO A 58 14.84 -9.48 5.44
C PRO A 58 14.99 -10.75 4.61
N LYS A 59 13.92 -11.54 4.44
CA LYS A 59 13.89 -12.75 3.60
C LYS A 59 13.49 -12.47 2.15
N PHE A 60 13.24 -11.21 1.78
CA PHE A 60 12.89 -10.85 0.40
C PHE A 60 14.05 -11.15 -0.56
N SER A 61 13.75 -11.82 -1.68
CA SER A 61 14.68 -12.05 -2.78
C SER A 61 14.18 -11.37 -4.04
N ILE A 62 14.91 -10.37 -4.56
CA ILE A 62 14.54 -9.70 -5.82
C ILE A 62 14.68 -10.63 -7.03
N LEU A 63 15.48 -11.70 -6.92
CA LEU A 63 15.70 -12.66 -8.01
C LEU A 63 14.51 -13.62 -8.18
N THR A 64 13.86 -14.00 -7.09
CA THR A 64 12.74 -14.97 -7.11
C THR A 64 11.40 -14.34 -6.74
N VAL A 65 11.40 -13.09 -6.27
CA VAL A 65 10.24 -12.38 -5.72
C VAL A 65 9.62 -13.08 -4.51
N ASN A 66 10.36 -13.98 -3.85
CA ASN A 66 9.90 -14.64 -2.63
C ASN A 66 9.91 -13.67 -1.45
N ASN A 67 8.91 -13.81 -0.55
CA ASN A 67 8.73 -12.98 0.65
C ASN A 67 8.61 -11.48 0.33
N ASP A 68 7.89 -11.16 -0.74
CA ASP A 68 7.72 -9.81 -1.28
C ASP A 68 6.75 -8.95 -0.46
N ILE A 69 7.20 -8.56 0.74
CA ILE A 69 6.42 -7.78 1.69
C ILE A 69 7.29 -6.76 2.42
N THR A 70 6.74 -5.57 2.65
CA THR A 70 7.35 -4.47 3.41
C THR A 70 6.28 -3.79 4.26
N LEU A 71 6.64 -3.44 5.49
CA LEU A 71 5.83 -2.59 6.36
C LEU A 71 6.37 -1.16 6.35
N LEU A 72 5.47 -0.19 6.28
CA LEU A 72 5.77 1.23 6.38
C LEU A 72 5.19 1.73 7.70
N LYS A 73 6.03 2.28 8.56
CA LYS A 73 5.58 3.02 9.75
C LYS A 73 5.39 4.48 9.36
N LEU A 74 4.19 5.00 9.54
CA LEU A 74 3.86 6.39 9.28
C LEU A 74 4.49 7.31 10.33
N ALA A 75 4.84 8.53 9.93
CA ALA A 75 5.37 9.55 10.83
C ALA A 75 4.28 10.21 11.70
N THR A 76 3.06 10.24 11.17
CA THR A 76 1.84 10.66 11.85
C THR A 76 0.76 9.62 11.54
N PRO A 77 -0.03 9.17 12.53
CA PRO A 77 -1.10 8.23 12.28
C PRO A 77 -2.11 8.77 11.25
N ALA A 78 -2.60 7.89 10.39
CA ALA A 78 -3.76 8.15 9.55
C ALA A 78 -4.99 8.40 10.41
N ARG A 79 -5.84 9.34 9.99
CA ARG A 79 -7.11 9.63 10.64
C ARG A 79 -8.19 8.76 10.02
N PHE A 80 -8.68 7.77 10.75
CA PHE A 80 -9.76 6.94 10.24
C PHE A 80 -11.05 7.74 10.07
N SER A 81 -11.78 7.38 9.02
CA SER A 81 -13.00 8.04 8.56
C SER A 81 -13.85 7.06 7.76
N GLN A 82 -14.91 7.54 7.11
CA GLN A 82 -15.69 6.72 6.17
C GLN A 82 -14.89 6.28 4.94
N THR A 83 -13.84 7.01 4.55
CA THR A 83 -13.02 6.75 3.36
C THR A 83 -11.62 6.25 3.68
N VAL A 84 -11.25 6.17 4.96
CA VAL A 84 -9.94 5.70 5.42
C VAL A 84 -10.12 4.75 6.60
N SER A 85 -9.81 3.47 6.40
CA SER A 85 -9.87 2.45 7.45
C SER A 85 -8.83 1.35 7.19
N ALA A 86 -8.56 0.54 8.21
CA ALA A 86 -7.70 -0.63 8.06
C ALA A 86 -8.41 -1.82 7.41
N VAL A 87 -7.65 -2.64 6.68
CA VAL A 87 -8.05 -4.00 6.30
C VAL A 87 -7.74 -4.98 7.44
N CYS A 88 -8.52 -6.06 7.53
CA CYS A 88 -8.23 -7.16 8.43
C CYS A 88 -6.97 -7.93 7.98
N LEU A 89 -6.21 -8.46 8.95
CA LEU A 89 -5.14 -9.42 8.69
C LEU A 89 -5.65 -10.85 8.92
N PRO A 90 -5.22 -11.83 8.09
CA PRO A 90 -5.51 -13.22 8.34
C PRO A 90 -4.65 -13.75 9.50
N SER A 91 -5.13 -14.82 10.14
CA SER A 91 -4.31 -15.69 10.98
C SER A 91 -3.36 -16.53 10.10
N ALA A 92 -2.27 -17.03 10.68
CA ALA A 92 -1.28 -17.80 9.90
C ALA A 92 -1.80 -19.18 9.43
N ASP A 93 -2.86 -19.67 10.08
CA ASP A 93 -3.55 -20.93 9.84
C ASP A 93 -4.89 -20.76 9.11
N ASP A 94 -5.28 -19.53 8.77
CA ASP A 94 -6.43 -19.29 7.92
C ASP A 94 -6.20 -19.92 6.54
N ASP A 95 -7.21 -20.63 6.03
CA ASP A 95 -7.20 -21.21 4.69
C ASP A 95 -8.18 -20.46 3.78
N PHE A 96 -7.73 -20.15 2.57
CA PHE A 96 -8.53 -19.53 1.51
C PHE A 96 -8.62 -20.51 0.34
N PRO A 97 -9.67 -21.37 0.29
CA PRO A 97 -9.71 -22.49 -0.65
C PRO A 97 -9.62 -22.06 -2.11
N ALA A 98 -9.00 -22.90 -2.93
CA ALA A 98 -8.92 -22.69 -4.38
C ALA A 98 -10.32 -22.52 -5.00
N GLY A 99 -10.47 -21.51 -5.85
CA GLY A 99 -11.75 -21.15 -6.46
C GLY A 99 -12.58 -20.14 -5.65
N THR A 100 -12.13 -19.74 -4.45
CA THR A 100 -12.72 -18.62 -3.71
C THR A 100 -12.67 -17.33 -4.53
N LEU A 101 -13.82 -16.66 -4.67
CA LEU A 101 -13.90 -15.39 -5.37
C LEU A 101 -13.35 -14.27 -4.47
N CYS A 102 -12.32 -13.59 -4.96
CA CYS A 102 -11.66 -12.47 -4.27
C CYS A 102 -11.64 -11.21 -5.15
N ALA A 103 -11.30 -10.08 -4.54
CA ALA A 103 -11.15 -8.80 -5.24
C ALA A 103 -9.71 -8.30 -5.17
N THR A 104 -9.31 -7.50 -6.16
CA THR A 104 -8.09 -6.70 -6.17
C THR A 104 -8.40 -5.31 -6.69
N THR A 105 -7.65 -4.30 -6.25
CA THR A 105 -7.91 -2.89 -6.56
C THR A 105 -6.61 -2.13 -6.75
N GLY A 106 -6.61 -1.10 -7.62
CA GLY A 106 -5.49 -0.18 -7.76
C GLY A 106 -5.56 0.67 -9.03
N TRP A 107 -4.63 1.61 -9.16
CA TRP A 107 -4.48 2.53 -10.31
C TRP A 107 -3.47 2.03 -11.35
N GLY A 108 -3.34 0.71 -11.47
CA GLY A 108 -2.47 0.10 -12.48
C GLY A 108 -2.95 0.36 -13.91
N LYS A 109 -2.07 0.12 -14.89
CA LYS A 109 -2.44 0.23 -16.32
C LYS A 109 -3.67 -0.64 -16.62
N THR A 110 -4.67 -0.06 -17.28
CA THR A 110 -5.87 -0.77 -17.73
C THR A 110 -5.68 -1.48 -19.08
N LYS A 111 -4.58 -1.20 -19.78
CA LYS A 111 -4.19 -1.80 -21.06
C LYS A 111 -2.68 -2.05 -21.09
N TYR A 112 -2.28 -3.16 -21.71
CA TYR A 112 -0.88 -3.45 -22.03
C TYR A 112 -0.53 -2.81 -23.38
N ASN A 113 0.54 -2.00 -23.43
CA ASN A 113 0.85 -1.17 -24.61
C ASN A 113 1.93 -1.73 -25.54
N GLY A 114 2.44 -2.95 -25.31
CA GLY A 114 3.53 -3.51 -26.13
C GLY A 114 4.89 -3.05 -25.66
#